data_AF-A0A543I9F6-F1
#
_entry.id   AF-A0A543I9F6-F1
#
_cell.length_a   1.000
_cell.length_b   1.000
_cell.length_c   1.000
_cell.angle_alpha   90.00
_cell.angle_beta   90.00
_cell.angle_gamma   90.00
#
_symmetry.space_group_name_H-M   'P 1'
#
loop_
_entity.id
_entity.type
_entity.pdbx_description
1 polymer ?
#
loop_
_entity_poly.entity_id
_entity_poly.type
_entity_poly.pdbx_seq_one_letter_code
_entity_poly.pdbx_strand_id
1 'polypeptide(L)'
;MSNGFPDLPQPPPIDGGLRPPKASYERFTRQAVLYLPVVRGGELIGHLWAAESNPKAAGFVRRLAARAAGAEAADVWGRRLDDAYDRGVPALDAIRRWVGAPEDPVGGAVPAGAREYRAANLDALHELTNPGAPVSRGPLVQDGLYPDGTPADRSQGWGPLVSVRPPSYAARTAAPVLFYPVTRGGTVLGYVWASLSEQAAAYLRRAAAGRDGEVAGGLWEARLAHAFGEGVPAADAVRRLRGTPEDPLAGGVAADAQEGRAANLDELDRLARA
;
A
#
# COMPACT_ATOMS: atom_id res chain seq x y z
N MET A 1 -12.14 28.73 12.39
CA MET A 1 -11.81 27.32 12.68
C MET A 1 -12.36 26.50 11.53
N SER A 2 -11.51 26.14 10.56
CA SER A 2 -11.94 25.38 9.38
C SER A 2 -11.83 23.89 9.72
N ASN A 3 -12.95 23.25 10.05
CA ASN A 3 -13.03 21.83 10.41
C ASN A 3 -13.02 20.95 9.15
N GLY A 4 -11.93 20.99 8.39
CA GLY A 4 -11.76 20.11 7.23
C GLY A 4 -10.34 20.15 6.69
N PHE A 5 -9.87 19.00 6.21
CA PHE A 5 -8.60 18.90 5.50
C PHE A 5 -8.58 19.91 4.33
N PRO A 6 -7.57 20.80 4.25
CA PRO A 6 -7.49 21.77 3.16
C PRO A 6 -7.32 21.05 1.83
N ASP A 7 -7.92 21.60 0.77
CA ASP A 7 -7.71 21.07 -0.58
C ASP A 7 -6.22 21.13 -0.93
N LEU A 8 -5.68 19.99 -1.38
CA LEU A 8 -4.36 20.00 -2.00
C LEU A 8 -4.42 20.92 -3.23
N PRO A 9 -3.38 21.76 -3.45
CA PRO A 9 -3.31 22.57 -4.65
C PRO A 9 -3.36 21.63 -5.87
N GLN A 10 -4.26 21.93 -6.80
CA GLN A 10 -4.35 21.17 -8.05
C GLN A 10 -3.02 21.30 -8.80
N PRO A 11 -2.40 20.18 -9.24
CA PRO A 11 -1.19 20.26 -10.03
C PRO A 11 -1.47 21.06 -11.31
N PRO A 12 -0.49 21.84 -11.80
CA PRO A 12 -0.65 22.53 -13.07
C PRO A 12 -0.98 21.52 -14.18
N PRO A 13 -1.89 21.86 -15.11
CA PRO A 13 -2.21 20.97 -16.21
C PRO A 13 -0.95 20.66 -17.01
N ILE A 14 -0.74 19.38 -17.31
CA ILE A 14 0.31 18.94 -18.23
C ILE A 14 -0.28 19.02 -19.64
N ASP A 15 0.37 19.74 -20.55
CA ASP A 15 -0.07 19.81 -21.96
C ASP A 15 -0.12 18.40 -22.57
N GLY A 16 -1.29 18.01 -23.10
CA GLY A 16 -1.54 16.65 -23.59
C GLY A 16 -1.72 15.58 -22.50
N GLY A 17 -1.68 15.97 -21.23
CA GLY A 17 -1.95 15.08 -20.10
C GLY A 17 -3.41 14.65 -20.02
N LEU A 18 -3.66 13.53 -19.34
CA LEU A 18 -5.03 13.09 -19.04
C LEU A 18 -5.76 14.21 -18.30
N ARG A 19 -6.95 14.57 -18.79
CA ARG A 19 -7.84 15.48 -18.07
C ARG A 19 -8.09 14.88 -16.69
N PRO A 20 -7.87 15.62 -15.59
CA PRO A 20 -8.18 15.10 -14.28
C PRO A 20 -9.67 14.71 -14.23
N PRO A 21 -10.01 13.61 -13.55
CA PRO A 21 -11.40 13.22 -13.39
C PRO A 21 -12.20 14.37 -12.76
N LYS A 22 -13.49 14.46 -13.09
CA LYS A 22 -14.39 15.42 -12.46
C LYS A 22 -14.29 15.27 -10.94
N ALA A 23 -14.17 16.41 -10.25
CA ALA A 23 -14.19 16.42 -8.79
C ALA A 23 -15.54 15.87 -8.29
N SER A 24 -15.48 14.94 -7.35
CA SER A 24 -16.61 14.35 -6.65
C SER A 24 -16.25 14.20 -5.18
N TYR A 25 -17.16 13.72 -4.35
CA TYR A 25 -16.76 13.25 -3.03
C TYR A 25 -15.66 12.18 -3.15
N GLU A 26 -14.73 12.18 -2.19
CA GLU A 26 -13.75 11.13 -1.99
C GLU A 26 -14.48 9.82 -1.66
N ARG A 27 -14.28 8.81 -2.50
CA ARG A 27 -14.95 7.51 -2.38
C ARG A 27 -14.24 6.54 -1.43
N PHE A 28 -13.16 7.00 -0.80
CA PHE A 28 -12.33 6.24 0.13
C PHE A 28 -11.99 7.12 1.32
N THR A 29 -11.96 6.52 2.50
CA THR A 29 -11.56 7.20 3.73
C THR A 29 -11.07 6.17 4.74
N ARG A 30 -10.04 6.54 5.50
CA ARG A 30 -9.57 5.79 6.68
C ARG A 30 -10.22 6.29 7.97
N GLN A 31 -10.95 7.40 7.89
CA GLN A 31 -11.67 7.97 9.01
C GLN A 31 -12.94 7.19 9.30
N ALA A 32 -13.47 7.35 10.51
CA ALA A 32 -14.77 6.80 10.88
C ALA A 32 -15.87 7.31 9.95
N VAL A 33 -16.82 6.43 9.63
CA VAL A 33 -17.94 6.74 8.73
C VAL A 33 -19.27 6.62 9.47
N LEU A 34 -20.15 7.56 9.20
CA LEU A 34 -21.56 7.46 9.52
C LEU A 34 -22.30 6.88 8.32
N TYR A 35 -23.21 5.94 8.57
CA TYR A 35 -23.89 5.23 7.50
C TYR A 35 -25.39 5.02 7.77
N LEU A 36 -26.14 4.94 6.66
CA LEU A 36 -27.59 4.76 6.61
C LEU A 36 -27.93 3.56 5.71
N PRO A 37 -28.88 2.70 6.11
CA PRO A 37 -29.31 1.59 5.26
C PRO A 37 -30.11 2.10 4.07
N VAL A 38 -29.87 1.50 2.91
CA VAL A 38 -30.69 1.67 1.71
C VAL A 38 -31.43 0.36 1.47
N VAL A 39 -32.76 0.45 1.40
CA VAL A 39 -33.65 -0.68 1.15
C VAL A 39 -34.40 -0.51 -0.17
N ARG A 40 -34.71 -1.62 -0.83
CA ARG A 40 -35.60 -1.67 -1.99
C ARG A 40 -36.61 -2.81 -1.84
N GLY A 41 -37.91 -2.49 -1.85
CA GLY A 41 -38.96 -3.47 -1.58
C GLY A 41 -38.83 -4.14 -0.20
N GLY A 42 -38.27 -3.40 0.78
CA GLY A 42 -37.98 -3.92 2.13
C GLY A 42 -36.68 -4.73 2.26
N GLU A 43 -35.97 -5.01 1.17
CA GLU A 43 -34.67 -5.71 1.23
C GLU A 43 -33.50 -4.72 1.32
N LEU A 44 -32.53 -4.97 2.21
CA LEU A 44 -31.29 -4.21 2.26
C LEU A 44 -30.45 -4.44 1.00
N ILE A 45 -30.18 -3.36 0.27
CA ILE A 45 -29.38 -3.37 -0.97
C ILE A 45 -28.01 -2.68 -0.83
N GLY A 46 -27.78 -1.98 0.28
CA GLY A 46 -26.47 -1.41 0.62
C GLY A 46 -26.56 -0.33 1.69
N HIS A 47 -25.46 0.40 1.88
CA HIS A 47 -25.35 1.50 2.83
C HIS A 47 -24.83 2.76 2.16
N LEU A 48 -25.51 3.88 2.36
CA LEU A 48 -24.94 5.21 2.13
C LEU A 48 -24.03 5.55 3.29
N TRP A 49 -22.91 6.23 3.02
CA TRP A 49 -21.99 6.63 4.05
C TRP A 49 -21.36 8.00 3.77
N ALA A 50 -20.96 8.66 4.84
CA ALA A 50 -20.14 9.87 4.83
C ALA A 50 -19.10 9.77 5.95
N ALA A 51 -17.90 10.31 5.72
CA ALA A 51 -16.91 10.41 6.78
C ALA A 51 -17.38 11.38 7.87
N GLU A 52 -17.09 11.04 9.13
CA GLU A 52 -17.43 11.86 10.29
C GLU A 52 -16.58 13.14 10.36
N SER A 53 -15.29 13.04 10.00
CA SER A 53 -14.31 14.13 10.10
C SER A 53 -13.95 14.77 8.76
N ASN A 54 -14.32 14.16 7.63
CA ASN A 54 -14.01 14.65 6.29
C ASN A 54 -15.32 15.01 5.53
N PRO A 55 -15.69 16.30 5.44
CA PRO A 55 -16.95 16.72 4.81
C PRO A 55 -16.98 16.49 3.28
N LYS A 56 -15.88 16.01 2.70
CA LYS A 56 -15.73 15.72 1.28
C LYS A 56 -15.67 14.22 0.98
N ALA A 57 -15.79 13.33 1.97
CA ALA A 57 -15.78 11.88 1.75
C ALA A 57 -17.18 11.28 1.93
N ALA A 58 -17.70 10.66 0.88
CA ALA A 58 -19.02 10.03 0.86
C ALA A 58 -19.10 8.95 -0.23
N GLY A 59 -20.02 8.00 -0.05
CA GLY A 59 -20.22 6.97 -1.05
C GLY A 59 -21.38 6.03 -0.75
N PHE A 60 -21.44 4.97 -1.54
CA PHE A 60 -22.40 3.89 -1.38
C PHE A 60 -21.67 2.54 -1.39
N VAL A 61 -21.79 1.79 -0.30
CA VAL A 61 -21.34 0.40 -0.23
C VAL A 61 -22.50 -0.50 -0.64
N ARG A 62 -22.45 -1.05 -1.85
CA ARG A 62 -23.45 -2.00 -2.31
C ARG A 62 -23.35 -3.33 -1.54
N ARG A 63 -24.50 -3.96 -1.32
CA ARG A 63 -24.57 -5.35 -0.83
C ARG A 63 -24.48 -6.32 -2.01
N LEU A 64 -23.43 -7.12 -2.06
CA LEU A 64 -23.15 -8.07 -3.15
C LEU A 64 -24.23 -9.17 -3.23
N ALA A 65 -24.80 -9.57 -2.10
CA ALA A 65 -25.91 -10.52 -2.05
C ALA A 65 -27.16 -10.03 -2.80
N ALA A 66 -27.35 -8.71 -2.93
CA ALA A 66 -28.45 -8.12 -3.69
C ALA A 66 -28.21 -8.11 -5.22
N ARG A 67 -27.05 -8.62 -5.69
CA ARG A 67 -26.70 -8.79 -7.11
C ARG A 67 -26.98 -7.53 -7.95
N ALA A 68 -27.78 -7.65 -9.02
CA ALA A 68 -28.09 -6.58 -9.96
C ALA A 68 -28.71 -5.36 -9.25
N ALA A 69 -29.58 -5.59 -8.26
CA ALA A 69 -30.21 -4.53 -7.47
C ALA A 69 -29.18 -3.60 -6.81
N GLY A 70 -28.15 -4.19 -6.19
CA GLY A 70 -27.08 -3.43 -5.55
C GLY A 70 -26.19 -2.70 -6.54
N ALA A 71 -26.01 -3.24 -7.75
CA ALA A 71 -25.23 -2.59 -8.82
C ALA A 71 -25.98 -1.38 -9.39
N GLU A 72 -27.25 -1.55 -9.78
CA GLU A 72 -28.08 -0.47 -10.32
C GLU A 72 -28.27 0.67 -9.30
N ALA A 73 -28.47 0.32 -8.02
CA ALA A 73 -28.58 1.30 -6.97
C ALA A 73 -27.28 2.08 -6.76
N ALA A 74 -26.11 1.46 -6.95
CA ALA A 74 -24.84 2.16 -6.86
C ALA A 74 -24.72 3.29 -7.90
N ASP A 75 -25.25 3.09 -9.11
CA ASP A 75 -25.26 4.13 -10.15
C ASP A 75 -26.25 5.27 -9.83
N VAL A 76 -27.40 4.95 -9.23
CA VAL A 76 -28.37 5.96 -8.79
C VAL A 76 -27.80 6.80 -7.65
N TRP A 77 -27.25 6.15 -6.61
CA TRP A 77 -26.68 6.85 -5.47
C TRP A 77 -25.41 7.61 -5.82
N GLY A 78 -24.57 7.06 -6.71
CA GLY A 78 -23.40 7.75 -7.24
C GLY A 78 -23.79 9.08 -7.88
N ARG A 79 -24.78 9.09 -8.79
CA ARG A 79 -25.27 10.33 -9.41
C ARG A 79 -25.86 11.32 -8.39
N ARG A 80 -26.62 10.83 -7.40
CA ARG A 80 -27.20 11.69 -6.35
C ARG A 80 -26.13 12.36 -5.49
N LEU A 81 -25.05 11.65 -5.22
CA LEU A 81 -23.89 12.16 -4.49
C LEU A 81 -23.09 13.15 -5.36
N ASP A 82 -22.86 12.84 -6.64
CA ASP A 82 -22.21 13.77 -7.58
C ASP A 82 -23.01 15.08 -7.70
N ASP A 83 -24.33 15.01 -7.82
CA ASP A 83 -25.22 16.18 -7.82
C ASP A 83 -25.15 16.99 -6.51
N ALA A 84 -25.00 16.32 -5.36
CA ALA A 84 -24.89 16.99 -4.07
C ALA A 84 -23.52 17.68 -3.93
N TYR A 85 -22.47 17.03 -4.41
CA TYR A 85 -21.13 17.59 -4.49
C TYR A 85 -21.08 18.84 -5.39
N ASP A 86 -21.68 18.78 -6.58
CA ASP A 86 -21.75 19.91 -7.51
C ASP A 86 -22.47 21.13 -6.91
N ARG A 87 -23.38 20.92 -5.96
CA ARG A 87 -24.08 21.96 -5.21
C ARG A 87 -23.33 22.42 -3.94
N GLY A 88 -22.15 21.88 -3.67
CA GLY A 88 -21.35 22.22 -2.49
C GLY A 88 -21.95 21.73 -1.17
N VAL A 89 -22.80 20.70 -1.20
CA VAL A 89 -23.39 20.15 0.02
C VAL A 89 -22.32 19.38 0.80
N PRO A 90 -22.21 19.52 2.14
CA PRO A 90 -21.34 18.64 2.93
C PRO A 90 -21.77 17.17 2.84
N ALA A 91 -20.81 16.24 2.80
CA ALA A 91 -21.05 14.80 2.61
C ALA A 91 -22.14 14.22 3.55
N LEU A 92 -22.08 14.58 4.83
CA LEU A 92 -23.02 14.07 5.82
C LEU A 92 -24.46 14.58 5.57
N ASP A 93 -24.60 15.85 5.20
CA ASP A 93 -25.90 16.42 4.84
C ASP A 93 -26.45 15.82 3.54
N ALA A 94 -25.55 15.49 2.61
CA ALA A 94 -25.90 14.85 1.34
C ALA A 94 -26.52 13.46 1.51
N ILE A 95 -26.12 12.68 2.51
CA ILE A 95 -26.76 11.39 2.81
C ILE A 95 -28.02 11.56 3.68
N ARG A 96 -27.99 12.46 4.67
CA ARG A 96 -29.09 12.66 5.63
C ARG A 96 -30.38 13.14 4.98
N ARG A 97 -30.28 13.98 3.95
CA ARG A 97 -31.45 14.52 3.25
C ARG A 97 -32.37 13.46 2.63
N TRP A 98 -31.87 12.23 2.45
CA TRP A 98 -32.62 11.14 1.82
C TRP A 98 -33.41 10.31 2.83
N VAL A 99 -33.24 10.53 4.14
CA VAL A 99 -34.01 9.84 5.18
C VAL A 99 -35.50 10.17 5.00
N GLY A 100 -36.30 9.13 4.74
CA GLY A 100 -37.74 9.26 4.54
C GLY A 100 -38.17 9.76 3.17
N ALA A 101 -37.25 9.94 2.22
CA ALA A 101 -37.59 10.22 0.84
C ALA A 101 -38.36 9.03 0.23
N PRO A 102 -39.29 9.27 -0.73
CA PRO A 102 -39.98 8.20 -1.43
C PRO A 102 -39.01 7.20 -2.08
N GLU A 103 -39.41 5.93 -2.09
CA GLU A 103 -38.63 4.85 -2.69
C GLU A 103 -38.45 5.06 -4.20
N ASP A 104 -37.21 5.03 -4.65
CA ASP A 104 -36.86 5.00 -6.06
C ASP A 104 -36.94 3.56 -6.58
N PRO A 105 -37.59 3.30 -7.72
CA PRO A 105 -37.79 1.94 -8.22
C PRO A 105 -36.48 1.20 -8.52
N VAL A 106 -35.38 1.93 -8.75
CA VAL A 106 -34.06 1.37 -9.01
C VAL A 106 -33.16 1.51 -7.79
N GLY A 107 -33.02 2.72 -7.26
CA GLY A 107 -32.11 3.08 -6.18
C GLY A 107 -32.59 2.75 -4.77
N GLY A 108 -33.86 2.41 -4.59
CA GLY A 108 -34.45 2.22 -3.28
C GLY A 108 -34.61 3.53 -2.49
N ALA A 109 -34.76 3.41 -1.17
CA ALA A 109 -34.89 4.53 -0.24
C ALA A 109 -34.11 4.29 1.07
N VAL A 110 -33.86 5.38 1.78
CA VAL A 110 -33.49 5.35 3.19
C VAL A 110 -34.78 5.46 4.02
N PRO A 111 -35.14 4.47 4.86
CA PRO A 111 -36.39 4.49 5.61
C PRO A 111 -36.55 5.74 6.50
N ALA A 112 -37.77 6.25 6.67
CA ALA A 112 -38.04 7.47 7.45
C ALA A 112 -37.62 7.39 8.92
N GLY A 113 -37.59 6.19 9.51
CA GLY A 113 -37.11 5.94 10.88
C GLY A 113 -35.67 5.41 10.94
N ALA A 114 -34.93 5.43 9.83
CA ALA A 114 -33.57 4.93 9.80
C ALA A 114 -32.70 5.75 10.76
N ARG A 115 -31.98 5.04 11.62
CA ARG A 115 -30.97 5.65 12.48
C ARG A 115 -29.63 5.69 11.74
N GLU A 116 -28.86 6.72 12.03
CA GLU A 116 -27.46 6.76 11.63
C GLU A 116 -26.66 5.81 12.53
N TYR A 117 -25.81 5.01 11.90
CA TYR A 117 -24.89 4.12 12.58
C TYR A 117 -23.46 4.56 12.30
N ARG A 118 -22.51 4.08 13.11
CA ARG A 118 -21.10 4.43 13.00
C ARG A 118 -20.25 3.19 12.80
N ALA A 119 -19.35 3.23 11.82
CA ALA A 119 -18.30 2.25 11.64
C ALA A 119 -16.92 2.91 11.86
N ALA A 120 -15.94 2.12 12.30
CA ALA A 120 -14.60 2.64 12.62
C ALA A 120 -13.86 3.23 11.40
N ASN A 121 -14.16 2.72 10.21
CA ASN A 121 -13.70 3.20 8.91
C ASN A 121 -14.52 2.57 7.78
N LEU A 122 -14.20 2.90 6.52
CA LEU A 122 -14.88 2.34 5.37
C LEU A 122 -14.66 0.83 5.20
N ASP A 123 -13.49 0.30 5.56
CA ASP A 123 -13.22 -1.15 5.53
C ASP A 123 -14.14 -1.91 6.48
N ALA A 124 -14.37 -1.38 7.69
CA ALA A 124 -15.31 -1.94 8.66
C ALA A 124 -16.75 -1.93 8.15
N LEU A 125 -17.16 -0.88 7.41
CA LEU A 125 -18.47 -0.85 6.76
C LEU A 125 -18.56 -1.86 5.60
N HIS A 126 -17.48 -2.04 4.84
CA HIS A 126 -17.42 -3.07 3.79
C HIS A 126 -17.60 -4.47 4.36
N GLU A 127 -16.87 -4.82 5.43
CA GLU A 127 -16.97 -6.11 6.11
C GLU A 127 -18.37 -6.31 6.71
N LEU A 128 -18.96 -5.27 7.34
CA LEU A 128 -20.33 -5.33 7.85
C LEU A 128 -21.36 -5.58 6.74
N THR A 129 -21.19 -4.96 5.58
CA THR A 129 -22.13 -5.06 4.46
C THR A 129 -21.93 -6.35 3.66
N ASN A 130 -20.70 -6.82 3.55
CA ASN A 130 -20.27 -7.97 2.74
C ASN A 130 -19.18 -8.78 3.47
N PRO A 131 -19.54 -9.60 4.47
CA PRO A 131 -18.56 -10.34 5.26
C PRO A 131 -17.66 -11.23 4.40
N GLY A 132 -16.34 -11.15 4.61
CA GLY A 132 -15.34 -11.93 3.89
C GLY A 132 -15.12 -11.56 2.42
N ALA A 133 -15.77 -10.51 1.92
CA ALA A 133 -15.54 -10.02 0.56
C ALA A 133 -14.21 -9.24 0.47
N PRO A 134 -13.47 -9.36 -0.64
CA PRO A 134 -12.27 -8.53 -0.85
C PRO A 134 -12.61 -7.05 -0.84
N VAL A 135 -11.85 -6.26 -0.07
CA VAL A 135 -11.99 -4.80 0.01
C VAL A 135 -10.95 -4.12 -0.87
N SER A 136 -11.37 -3.11 -1.63
CA SER A 136 -10.44 -2.27 -2.39
C SER A 136 -9.75 -1.29 -1.42
N ARG A 137 -8.42 -1.33 -1.35
CA ARG A 137 -7.64 -0.46 -0.46
C ARG A 137 -7.69 1.04 -0.84
N GLY A 138 -8.27 1.37 -2.00
CA GLY A 138 -8.35 2.74 -2.48
C GLY A 138 -6.98 3.34 -2.85
N PRO A 139 -6.92 4.66 -3.08
CA PRO A 139 -5.68 5.35 -3.36
C PRO A 139 -4.74 5.36 -2.14
N LEU A 140 -3.45 5.56 -2.39
CA LEU A 140 -2.42 5.63 -1.33
C LEU A 140 -2.72 6.77 -0.34
N VAL A 141 -3.02 7.96 -0.87
CA VAL A 141 -3.42 9.13 -0.08
C VAL A 141 -4.93 9.13 0.07
N GLN A 142 -5.41 9.21 1.32
CA GLN A 142 -6.83 9.33 1.68
C GLN A 142 -6.94 10.33 2.82
N ASP A 143 -7.97 11.17 2.82
CA ASP A 143 -8.15 12.20 3.86
C ASP A 143 -6.93 13.14 4.00
N GLY A 144 -6.18 13.34 2.90
CA GLY A 144 -4.93 14.11 2.90
C GLY A 144 -3.74 13.43 3.58
N LEU A 145 -3.83 12.14 3.94
CA LEU A 145 -2.81 11.40 4.70
C LEU A 145 -2.32 10.15 3.96
N TYR A 146 -1.04 9.83 4.13
CA TYR A 146 -0.46 8.52 3.85
C TYR A 146 -0.93 7.47 4.89
N PRO A 147 -0.78 6.16 4.62
CA PRO A 147 -1.21 5.11 5.55
C PRO A 147 -0.58 5.17 6.94
N ASP A 148 0.60 5.76 7.07
CA ASP A 148 1.33 5.95 8.33
C ASP A 148 0.89 7.22 9.10
N GLY A 149 -0.08 7.96 8.57
CA GLY A 149 -0.56 9.23 9.14
C GLY A 149 0.26 10.44 8.71
N THR A 150 1.30 10.27 7.88
CA THR A 150 2.08 11.39 7.34
C THR A 150 1.19 12.26 6.43
N PRO A 151 1.15 13.59 6.59
CA PRO A 151 0.40 14.45 5.68
C PRO A 151 0.93 14.40 4.25
N ALA A 152 0.05 14.30 3.26
CA ALA A 152 0.44 14.42 1.85
C ALA A 152 0.88 15.84 1.51
N ASP A 153 0.29 16.84 2.17
CA ASP A 153 0.70 18.23 2.11
C ASP A 153 1.99 18.46 2.92
N ARG A 154 3.09 18.71 2.21
CA ARG A 154 4.40 18.97 2.82
C ARG A 154 4.42 20.18 3.75
N SER A 155 3.55 21.17 3.53
CA SER A 155 3.47 22.36 4.37
C SER A 155 2.99 22.06 5.79
N GLN A 156 2.30 20.94 5.98
CA GLN A 156 1.84 20.45 7.29
C GLN A 156 2.96 19.77 8.09
N GLY A 157 4.15 19.63 7.50
CA GLY A 157 5.33 19.05 8.13
C GLY A 157 5.31 17.53 8.09
N TRP A 158 6.45 16.92 7.75
CA TRP A 158 6.63 15.45 7.73
C TRP A 158 7.39 14.94 8.96
N GLY A 159 7.61 15.82 9.95
CA GLY A 159 8.54 15.56 11.04
C GLY A 159 10.01 15.56 10.57
N PRO A 160 10.94 15.15 11.47
CA PRO A 160 12.35 15.05 11.13
C PRO A 160 12.59 14.01 10.03
N LEU A 161 13.37 14.38 9.01
CA LEU A 161 13.86 13.41 8.04
C LEU A 161 14.82 12.45 8.74
N VAL A 162 14.46 11.18 8.81
CA VAL A 162 15.29 10.11 9.37
C VAL A 162 15.69 9.14 8.26
N SER A 163 16.99 8.88 8.14
CA SER A 163 17.50 7.81 7.27
C SER A 163 17.48 6.51 8.05
N VAL A 164 16.42 5.72 7.88
CA VAL A 164 16.31 4.38 8.47
C VAL A 164 16.74 3.33 7.44
N ARG A 165 17.57 2.38 7.86
CA ARG A 165 17.82 1.18 7.05
C ARG A 165 16.54 0.33 7.09
N PRO A 166 16.00 -0.12 5.95
CA PRO A 166 14.89 -1.06 5.96
C PRO A 166 15.24 -2.29 6.82
N PRO A 167 14.28 -2.86 7.58
CA PRO A 167 14.50 -4.12 8.26
C PRO A 167 15.05 -5.19 7.30
N SER A 168 16.04 -5.94 7.75
CA SER A 168 16.71 -6.97 6.96
C SER A 168 17.24 -8.08 7.88
N TYR A 169 17.82 -9.12 7.28
CA TYR A 169 18.46 -10.21 8.00
C TYR A 169 19.62 -9.71 8.88
N ALA A 170 19.99 -10.48 9.91
CA ALA A 170 21.17 -10.18 10.71
C ALA A 170 22.43 -10.18 9.83
N ALA A 171 23.26 -9.15 9.97
CA ALA A 171 24.48 -8.99 9.17
C ALA A 171 25.68 -9.78 9.69
N ARG A 172 25.52 -10.58 10.75
CA ARG A 172 26.57 -11.37 11.40
C ARG A 172 26.00 -12.73 11.81
N THR A 173 26.86 -13.75 11.76
CA THR A 173 26.57 -15.10 12.26
C THR A 173 27.88 -15.82 12.56
N ALA A 174 27.85 -16.73 13.52
CA ALA A 174 28.91 -17.70 13.76
C ALA A 174 28.60 -19.07 13.14
N ALA A 175 27.38 -19.24 12.60
CA ALA A 175 26.94 -20.48 11.98
C ALA A 175 27.51 -20.62 10.55
N PRO A 176 27.53 -21.84 9.98
CA PRO A 176 27.93 -22.06 8.60
C PRO A 176 27.11 -21.25 7.61
N VAL A 177 27.79 -20.71 6.60
CA VAL A 177 27.19 -19.87 5.57
C VAL A 177 27.30 -20.51 4.18
N LEU A 178 26.27 -20.30 3.36
CA LEU A 178 26.37 -20.46 1.91
C LEU A 178 26.65 -19.10 1.28
N PHE A 179 27.29 -19.08 0.12
CA PHE A 179 27.54 -17.84 -0.61
C PHE A 179 27.60 -18.03 -2.13
N TYR A 180 27.35 -16.94 -2.86
CA TYR A 180 27.61 -16.85 -4.30
C TYR A 180 28.50 -15.65 -4.62
N PRO A 181 29.43 -15.77 -5.58
CA PRO A 181 30.21 -14.63 -6.06
C PRO A 181 29.32 -13.66 -6.82
N VAL A 182 29.46 -12.38 -6.50
CA VAL A 182 28.91 -11.27 -7.28
C VAL A 182 29.97 -10.83 -8.27
N THR A 183 29.67 -10.87 -9.56
CA THR A 183 30.63 -10.54 -10.63
C THR A 183 30.16 -9.39 -11.51
N ARG A 184 31.12 -8.61 -12.01
CA ARG A 184 30.91 -7.62 -13.08
C ARG A 184 32.05 -7.69 -14.09
N GLY A 185 31.74 -7.94 -15.35
CA GLY A 185 32.77 -8.13 -16.39
C GLY A 185 33.79 -9.21 -16.03
N GLY A 186 33.35 -10.28 -15.37
CA GLY A 186 34.22 -11.37 -14.88
C GLY A 186 35.00 -11.08 -13.59
N THR A 187 34.96 -9.85 -13.07
CA THR A 187 35.63 -9.49 -11.81
C THR A 187 34.70 -9.74 -10.62
N VAL A 188 35.17 -10.47 -9.60
CA VAL A 188 34.41 -10.68 -8.36
C VAL A 188 34.44 -9.41 -7.51
N LEU A 189 33.28 -8.79 -7.34
CA LEU A 189 33.08 -7.59 -6.52
C LEU A 189 32.93 -7.94 -5.03
N GLY A 190 32.37 -9.11 -4.73
CA GLY A 190 32.08 -9.58 -3.38
C GLY A 190 31.25 -10.86 -3.39
N TYR A 191 30.59 -11.13 -2.28
CA TYR A 191 29.78 -12.34 -2.08
C TYR A 191 28.45 -11.98 -1.44
N VAL A 192 27.34 -12.51 -1.97
CA VAL A 192 26.09 -12.57 -1.24
C VAL A 192 26.06 -13.87 -0.45
N TRP A 193 25.75 -13.81 0.84
CA TRP A 193 25.84 -14.96 1.73
C TRP A 193 24.67 -15.02 2.69
N ALA A 194 24.35 -16.22 3.16
CA ALA A 194 23.35 -16.47 4.20
C ALA A 194 23.78 -17.60 5.14
N SER A 195 23.41 -17.48 6.40
CA SER A 195 23.48 -18.57 7.37
C SER A 195 22.57 -19.73 6.95
N LEU A 196 23.05 -20.96 7.15
CA LEU A 196 22.27 -22.17 6.90
C LEU A 196 21.24 -22.47 8.00
N SER A 197 21.39 -21.88 9.19
CA SER A 197 20.57 -22.20 10.38
C SER A 197 19.95 -20.99 11.07
N GLU A 198 20.35 -19.78 10.70
CA GLU A 198 19.88 -18.53 11.32
C GLU A 198 19.31 -17.57 10.26
N GLN A 199 18.53 -16.58 10.70
CA GLN A 199 18.04 -15.49 9.85
C GLN A 199 19.12 -14.41 9.67
N ALA A 200 20.27 -14.81 9.13
CA ALA A 200 21.40 -13.93 8.85
C ALA A 200 21.79 -14.02 7.37
N ALA A 201 21.90 -12.87 6.71
CA ALA A 201 22.33 -12.76 5.32
C ALA A 201 22.81 -11.34 5.05
N ALA A 202 23.84 -11.20 4.24
CA ALA A 202 24.32 -9.89 3.80
C ALA A 202 25.12 -10.00 2.51
N TYR A 203 25.54 -8.84 2.02
CA TYR A 203 26.62 -8.73 1.05
C TYR A 203 27.95 -8.51 1.77
N LEU A 204 28.99 -9.23 1.36
CA LEU A 204 30.36 -9.08 1.83
C LEU A 204 31.23 -8.63 0.66
N ARG A 205 31.74 -7.40 0.73
CA ARG A 205 32.61 -6.86 -0.32
C ARG A 205 33.94 -7.61 -0.38
N ARG A 206 34.48 -7.79 -1.58
CA ARG A 206 35.87 -8.26 -1.76
C ARG A 206 36.83 -7.07 -1.64
N ALA A 207 37.88 -7.21 -0.84
CA ALA A 207 38.84 -6.12 -0.61
C ALA A 207 39.53 -5.65 -1.91
N ALA A 208 39.91 -6.61 -2.77
CA ALA A 208 40.54 -6.33 -4.06
C ALA A 208 39.64 -5.56 -5.05
N ALA A 209 38.32 -5.57 -4.85
CA ALA A 209 37.38 -4.82 -5.69
C ALA A 209 37.25 -3.34 -5.28
N GLY A 210 37.88 -2.92 -4.17
CA GLY A 210 37.91 -1.52 -3.75
C GLY A 210 36.53 -0.85 -3.73
N ARG A 211 36.45 0.32 -4.37
CA ARG A 211 35.22 1.13 -4.43
C ARG A 211 34.09 0.44 -5.18
N ASP A 212 34.41 -0.38 -6.17
CA ASP A 212 33.41 -1.10 -6.97
C ASP A 212 32.67 -2.14 -6.11
N GLY A 213 33.38 -2.86 -5.25
CA GLY A 213 32.76 -3.77 -4.28
C GLY A 213 31.89 -3.04 -3.27
N GLU A 214 32.29 -1.84 -2.84
CA GLU A 214 31.46 -1.04 -1.92
C GLU A 214 30.18 -0.53 -2.58
N VAL A 215 30.27 0.02 -3.80
CA VAL A 215 29.11 0.53 -4.56
C VAL A 215 28.11 -0.59 -4.86
N ALA A 216 28.60 -1.80 -5.14
CA ALA A 216 27.74 -2.92 -5.45
C ALA A 216 26.82 -3.33 -4.30
N GLY A 217 27.25 -3.14 -3.05
CA GLY A 217 26.53 -3.60 -1.87
C GLY A 217 25.10 -3.07 -1.74
N GLY A 218 24.85 -1.82 -2.16
CA GLY A 218 23.56 -1.17 -1.97
C GLY A 218 22.38 -1.92 -2.58
N LEU A 219 22.52 -2.41 -3.82
CA LEU A 219 21.44 -3.13 -4.49
C LEU A 219 21.25 -4.55 -3.94
N TRP A 220 22.33 -5.21 -3.51
CA TRP A 220 22.24 -6.52 -2.87
C TRP A 220 21.58 -6.45 -1.50
N GLU A 221 21.93 -5.44 -0.69
CA GLU A 221 21.26 -5.17 0.59
C GLU A 221 19.77 -4.86 0.38
N ALA A 222 19.41 -4.08 -0.65
CA ALA A 222 18.01 -3.80 -0.98
C ALA A 222 17.21 -5.06 -1.38
N ARG A 223 17.80 -5.94 -2.20
CA ARG A 223 17.19 -7.22 -2.58
C ARG A 223 16.98 -8.14 -1.37
N LEU A 224 17.93 -8.19 -0.45
CA LEU A 224 17.82 -8.94 0.81
C LEU A 224 16.75 -8.35 1.74
N ALA A 225 16.69 -7.03 1.89
CA ALA A 225 15.65 -6.37 2.67
C ALA A 225 14.24 -6.61 2.10
N HIS A 226 14.10 -6.64 0.76
CA HIS A 226 12.84 -7.01 0.11
C HIS A 226 12.42 -8.45 0.45
N ALA A 227 13.32 -9.42 0.30
CA ALA A 227 13.05 -10.82 0.66
C ALA A 227 12.73 -10.99 2.16
N PHE A 228 13.38 -10.21 3.03
CA PHE A 228 13.07 -10.17 4.45
C PHE A 228 11.66 -9.66 4.72
N GLY A 229 11.24 -8.58 4.04
CA GLY A 229 9.89 -8.02 4.12
C GLY A 229 8.80 -8.99 3.63
N GLU A 230 9.14 -9.91 2.72
CA GLU A 230 8.28 -11.02 2.29
C GLU A 230 8.30 -12.23 3.24
N GLY A 231 9.11 -12.20 4.30
CA GLY A 231 9.24 -13.31 5.26
C GLY A 231 10.03 -14.52 4.74
N VAL A 232 10.87 -14.34 3.73
CA VAL A 232 11.65 -15.43 3.13
C VAL A 232 12.79 -15.85 4.08
N PRO A 233 13.07 -17.16 4.26
CA PRO A 233 14.26 -17.61 5.00
C PRO A 233 15.57 -17.12 4.36
N ALA A 234 16.57 -16.77 5.18
CA ALA A 234 17.81 -16.14 4.71
C ALA A 234 18.54 -16.94 3.62
N ALA A 235 18.70 -18.26 3.83
CA ALA A 235 19.32 -19.17 2.87
C ALA A 235 18.57 -19.22 1.53
N ASP A 236 17.23 -19.22 1.56
CA ASP A 236 16.40 -19.25 0.36
C ASP A 236 16.46 -17.92 -0.38
N ALA A 237 16.49 -16.80 0.34
CA ALA A 237 16.67 -15.47 -0.25
C ALA A 237 17.96 -15.39 -1.07
N VAL A 238 19.09 -15.87 -0.52
CA VAL A 238 20.38 -15.86 -1.25
C VAL A 238 20.38 -16.85 -2.42
N ARG A 239 19.74 -18.01 -2.30
CA ARG A 239 19.60 -18.95 -3.43
C ARG A 239 18.77 -18.39 -4.58
N ARG A 240 17.72 -17.60 -4.29
CA ARG A 240 16.91 -16.90 -5.29
C ARG A 240 17.71 -15.86 -6.09
N LEU A 241 18.81 -15.36 -5.53
CA LEU A 241 19.67 -14.39 -6.21
C LEU A 241 20.55 -15.01 -7.29
N ARG A 242 20.71 -16.33 -7.34
CA ARG A 242 21.43 -17.01 -8.42
C ARG A 242 20.71 -16.79 -9.76
N GLY A 243 21.45 -16.37 -10.79
CA GLY A 243 20.90 -16.00 -12.08
C GLY A 243 20.46 -14.53 -12.18
N THR A 244 20.71 -13.71 -11.15
CA THR A 244 20.48 -12.26 -11.24
C THR A 244 21.38 -11.68 -12.34
N PRO A 245 20.80 -11.02 -13.37
CA PRO A 245 21.58 -10.41 -14.45
C PRO A 245 22.59 -9.39 -13.94
N GLU A 246 23.67 -9.20 -14.70
CA GLU A 246 24.70 -8.22 -14.38
C GLU A 246 24.12 -6.79 -14.44
N ASP A 247 24.20 -6.07 -13.32
CA ASP A 247 23.90 -4.64 -13.23
C ASP A 247 25.20 -3.81 -13.37
N PRO A 248 25.17 -2.65 -14.06
CA PRO A 248 26.36 -1.82 -14.26
C PRO A 248 27.06 -1.38 -12.97
N LEU A 249 26.34 -1.24 -11.86
CA LEU A 249 26.89 -0.84 -10.56
C LEU A 249 27.04 -2.03 -9.62
N ALA A 250 26.06 -2.93 -9.58
CA ALA A 250 26.00 -4.00 -8.60
C ALA A 250 26.57 -5.35 -9.05
N GLY A 251 26.85 -5.50 -10.34
CA GLY A 251 27.17 -6.81 -10.90
C GLY A 251 25.96 -7.75 -10.88
N GLY A 252 26.22 -9.04 -11.10
CA GLY A 252 25.22 -10.11 -11.09
C GLY A 252 25.72 -11.36 -10.39
N VAL A 253 24.87 -12.38 -10.32
CA VAL A 253 25.26 -13.73 -9.91
C VAL A 253 24.93 -14.65 -11.08
N ALA A 254 25.93 -15.31 -11.65
CA ALA A 254 25.74 -16.17 -12.80
C ALA A 254 24.69 -17.27 -12.54
N ALA A 255 23.94 -17.68 -13.57
CA ALA A 255 22.90 -18.70 -13.42
C ALA A 255 23.46 -20.08 -13.04
N ASP A 256 24.69 -20.35 -13.47
CA ASP A 256 25.49 -21.55 -13.18
C ASP A 256 26.46 -21.37 -12.00
N ALA A 257 26.37 -20.24 -11.28
CA ALA A 257 27.21 -19.98 -10.12
C ALA A 257 27.09 -21.13 -9.11
N GLN A 258 28.23 -21.69 -8.72
CA GLN A 258 28.30 -22.77 -7.75
C GLN A 258 28.05 -22.23 -6.34
N GLU A 259 27.27 -22.96 -5.54
CA GLU A 259 27.04 -22.64 -4.13
C GLU A 259 28.35 -22.86 -3.35
N GLY A 260 28.97 -21.77 -2.90
CA GLY A 260 30.10 -21.82 -1.98
C GLY A 260 29.63 -22.07 -0.55
N ARG A 261 30.50 -22.68 0.26
CA ARG A 261 30.24 -22.90 1.70
C ARG A 261 31.45 -22.48 2.52
N ALA A 262 31.18 -21.92 3.68
CA ALA A 262 32.18 -21.63 4.71
C ALA A 262 31.63 -22.03 6.08
N ALA A 263 32.50 -22.42 7.00
CA ALA A 263 32.15 -22.86 8.34
C ALA A 263 31.54 -21.73 9.18
N ASN A 264 31.84 -20.47 8.85
CA ASN A 264 31.25 -19.27 9.43
C ASN A 264 31.55 -18.03 8.56
N LEU A 265 31.03 -16.87 8.98
CA LEU A 265 31.26 -15.60 8.29
C LEU A 265 32.73 -15.14 8.30
N ASP A 266 33.49 -15.45 9.36
CA ASP A 266 34.90 -15.05 9.46
C ASP A 266 35.78 -15.79 8.43
N GLU A 267 35.43 -17.03 8.08
CA GLU A 267 36.08 -17.74 6.99
C GLU A 267 35.77 -17.12 5.63
N LEU A 268 34.53 -16.73 5.38
CA LEU A 268 34.17 -16.02 4.15
C LEU A 268 34.84 -14.63 4.07
N ASP A 269 35.01 -13.93 5.19
CA ASP A 269 35.75 -12.66 5.25
C ASP A 269 37.24 -12.85 4.92
N ARG A 270 37.85 -13.95 5.37
CA ARG A 270 39.22 -14.30 4.94
C ARG A 270 39.30 -14.55 3.44
N LEU A 271 38.34 -15.27 2.86
CA LEU A 271 38.25 -15.45 1.40
C LEU A 271 38.10 -14.11 0.66
N ALA A 272 37.28 -13.20 1.20
CA ALA A 272 37.05 -11.89 0.60
C ALA A 272 38.25 -10.93 0.68
N ARG A 273 39.23 -11.22 1.54
CA ARG A 273 40.48 -10.47 1.66
C ARG A 273 41.63 -11.02 0.81
N ALA A 274 41.52 -12.26 0.35
CA ALA A 274 42.48 -12.93 -0.53
C ALA A 274 42.39 -12.43 -1.99
#